data_AF-A0A7C4ZJL6-F1
#
_entry.id   AF-A0A7C4ZJL6-F1
#
_cell.length_a   1.000
_cell.length_b   1.000
_cell.length_c   1.000
_cell.angle_alpha   90.00
_cell.angle_beta   90.00
_cell.angle_gamma   90.00
#
_symmetry.space_group_name_H-M   'P 1'
#
loop_
_entity.id
_entity.type
_entity.pdbx_description
1 polymer ?
#
loop_
_entity_poly.entity_id
_entity_poly.type
_entity_poly.pdbx_seq_one_letter_code
_entity_poly.pdbx_strand_id
1 'polypeptide(L)'
;MSEETDKNSQYSSHIIQVFNAFVERYDAWFDSPLGKSAFKLEKSCTASLCRNLKRPSLEIDVGTGRFTEALGIEYGADISEKTLKSAKRRE
;
A
#
# COMPACT_ATOMS: atom_id res chain seq x y z
N MET A 1 -0.83 30.60 7.65
CA MET A 1 -1.75 29.45 7.57
C MET A 1 -2.11 29.08 6.13
N SER A 2 -2.30 30.02 5.19
CA SER A 2 -2.58 29.70 3.77
C SER A 2 -1.41 29.03 3.03
N GLU A 3 -0.20 29.60 3.11
CA GLU A 3 0.97 29.09 2.34
C GLU A 3 1.43 27.68 2.72
N GLU A 4 1.27 27.29 3.98
CA GLU A 4 1.64 25.96 4.48
C GLU A 4 0.65 24.88 3.99
N THR A 5 -0.62 25.26 3.85
CA THR A 5 -1.68 24.40 3.32
C THR A 5 -1.48 24.16 1.82
N ASP A 6 -1.08 25.20 1.08
CA ASP A 6 -0.79 25.10 -0.36
C ASP A 6 0.44 24.23 -0.66
N LYS A 7 1.50 24.34 0.17
CA LYS A 7 2.69 23.48 0.05
C LYS A 7 2.37 22.00 0.33
N ASN A 8 1.55 21.71 1.35
CA ASN A 8 1.12 20.35 1.65
C ASN A 8 0.24 19.75 0.54
N SER A 9 -0.62 20.58 -0.08
CA SER A 9 -1.43 20.18 -1.23
C SER A 9 -0.57 19.83 -2.45
N GLN A 10 0.41 20.69 -2.77
CA GLN A 10 1.35 20.47 -3.86
C GLN A 10 2.22 19.21 -3.65
N TYR A 11 2.72 19.01 -2.42
CA TYR A 11 3.54 17.85 -2.05
C TYR A 11 2.74 16.54 -2.19
N SER A 12 1.50 16.53 -1.68
CA SER A 12 0.59 15.39 -1.82
C SER A 12 0.30 15.07 -3.29
N SER A 13 0.07 16.09 -4.11
CA SER A 13 -0.14 15.93 -5.56
C SER A 13 1.06 15.27 -6.25
N HIS A 14 2.28 15.70 -5.91
CA HIS A 14 3.49 15.11 -6.49
C HIS A 14 3.69 13.65 -6.08
N ILE A 15 3.44 13.30 -4.82
CA ILE A 15 3.52 11.91 -4.34
C ILE A 15 2.52 11.02 -5.09
N ILE A 16 1.26 11.48 -5.21
CA ILE A 16 0.22 10.74 -5.93
C ILE A 16 0.65 10.49 -7.38
N GLN A 17 1.27 11.49 -8.04
CA GLN A 17 1.77 11.34 -9.41
C GLN A 17 2.88 10.29 -9.52
N VAL A 18 3.80 10.21 -8.57
CA VAL A 18 4.87 9.21 -8.55
C VAL A 18 4.28 7.80 -8.45
N PHE A 19 3.38 7.55 -7.48
CA PHE A 19 2.76 6.23 -7.34
C PHE A 19 1.86 5.88 -8.53
N ASN A 20 1.16 6.86 -9.11
CA ASN A 20 0.40 6.67 -10.34
C ASN A 20 1.29 6.34 -11.55
N ALA A 21 2.48 6.92 -11.64
CA ALA A 21 3.37 6.72 -12.79
C ALA A 21 4.12 5.39 -12.72
N PHE A 22 4.38 4.86 -11.52
CA PHE A 22 5.24 3.70 -11.32
C PHE A 22 4.54 2.51 -10.67
N VAL A 23 3.20 2.47 -10.63
CA VAL A 23 2.42 1.42 -9.96
C VAL A 23 2.82 0.00 -10.42
N GLU A 24 3.02 -0.21 -11.71
CA GLU A 24 3.39 -1.52 -12.26
C GLU A 24 4.82 -1.91 -11.85
N ARG A 25 5.76 -0.95 -11.86
CA ARG A 25 7.15 -1.18 -11.43
C ARG A 25 7.21 -1.49 -9.93
N TYR A 26 6.46 -0.74 -9.13
CA TYR A 26 6.34 -0.95 -7.69
C TYR A 26 5.80 -2.34 -7.39
N ASP A 27 4.69 -2.72 -8.05
CA ASP A 27 4.05 -4.00 -7.80
C ASP A 27 4.93 -5.19 -8.23
N ALA A 28 5.57 -5.09 -9.40
CA ALA A 28 6.45 -6.14 -9.94
C ALA A 28 7.70 -6.37 -9.08
N TRP A 29 8.12 -5.39 -8.26
CA TRP A 29 9.27 -5.56 -7.37
C TRP A 29 9.08 -6.72 -6.39
N PHE A 30 7.86 -6.93 -5.89
CA PHE A 30 7.52 -8.04 -4.99
C PHE A 30 7.75 -9.43 -5.60
N ASP A 31 7.79 -9.52 -6.93
CA ASP A 31 8.00 -10.78 -7.65
C ASP A 31 9.48 -10.98 -8.05
N SER A 32 10.35 -9.99 -7.82
CA SER A 32 11.80 -10.13 -7.98
C SER A 32 12.40 -11.09 -6.93
N PRO A 33 13.57 -11.71 -7.17
CA PRO A 33 14.16 -12.65 -6.20
C PRO A 33 14.38 -12.05 -4.79
N LEU A 34 14.87 -10.82 -4.74
CA LEU A 34 15.05 -10.10 -3.47
C LEU A 34 13.72 -9.66 -2.88
N GLY A 35 12.86 -9.03 -3.69
CA GLY A 35 11.56 -8.51 -3.21
C GLY A 35 10.67 -9.62 -2.67
N LYS A 36 10.64 -10.80 -3.31
CA LYS A 36 9.89 -11.97 -2.84
C LYS A 36 10.41 -12.49 -1.50
N SER A 37 11.73 -12.48 -1.32
CA SER A 37 12.36 -12.92 -0.06
C SER A 37 12.11 -11.92 1.06
N ALA A 38 12.26 -10.62 0.79
CA ALA A 38 11.98 -9.54 1.74
C ALA A 38 10.50 -9.53 2.13
N PHE A 39 9.59 -9.57 1.15
CA PHE A 39 8.15 -9.57 1.39
C PHE A 39 7.69 -10.76 2.24
N LYS A 40 8.26 -11.96 2.02
CA LYS A 40 7.95 -13.13 2.84
C LYS A 40 8.32 -12.89 4.32
N LEU A 41 9.47 -12.27 4.57
CA LEU A 41 9.93 -11.95 5.92
C LEU A 41 9.05 -10.87 6.56
N GLU A 42 8.79 -9.78 5.84
CA GLU A 42 7.94 -8.66 6.29
C GLU A 42 6.52 -9.14 6.61
N LYS A 43 5.89 -9.89 5.70
CA LYS A 43 4.59 -10.52 5.92
C LYS A 43 4.58 -11.34 7.20
N SER A 44 5.58 -12.20 7.40
CA SER A 44 5.63 -13.08 8.58
C SER A 44 5.79 -12.29 9.88
N CYS A 45 6.60 -11.23 9.85
CA CYS A 45 6.79 -10.32 10.98
C CYS A 45 5.47 -9.61 11.33
N THR A 46 4.85 -8.96 10.35
CA THR A 46 3.58 -8.24 10.52
C THR A 46 2.46 -9.19 10.99
N ALA A 47 2.32 -10.36 10.37
CA ALA A 47 1.33 -11.36 10.78
C ALA A 47 1.52 -11.78 12.25
N SER A 48 2.76 -11.86 12.74
CA SER A 48 3.04 -12.21 14.13
C SER A 48 2.57 -11.16 15.13
N LEU A 49 2.67 -9.88 14.78
CA LEU A 49 2.21 -8.75 15.58
C LEU A 49 0.68 -8.62 15.52
N CYS A 50 0.08 -8.98 14.39
CA CYS A 50 -1.35 -8.82 14.14
C CYS A 50 -2.24 -9.99 14.62
N ARG A 51 -1.69 -11.09 15.17
CA ARG A 51 -2.46 -12.34 15.45
C ARG A 51 -3.72 -12.15 16.29
N ASN A 52 -3.73 -11.19 17.21
CA ASN A 52 -4.81 -10.96 18.15
C ASN A 52 -5.59 -9.67 17.88
N LEU A 53 -5.41 -9.06 16.70
CA LEU A 53 -6.19 -7.88 16.33
C LEU A 53 -7.64 -8.26 16.10
N LYS A 54 -8.54 -7.42 16.64
CA LYS A 54 -9.97 -7.55 16.37
C LYS A 54 -10.23 -7.24 14.90
N ARG A 55 -11.18 -7.98 14.33
CA ARG A 55 -11.71 -7.74 12.99
C ARG A 55 -13.02 -6.95 13.07
N PRO A 56 -13.38 -6.18 12.03
CA PRO A 56 -12.60 -5.96 10.80
C PRO A 56 -11.38 -5.07 11.04
N SER A 57 -10.43 -5.13 10.13
CA SER A 57 -9.21 -4.32 10.14
C SER A 57 -9.07 -3.49 8.86
N LEU A 58 -8.33 -2.38 8.96
CA LEU A 58 -8.10 -1.43 7.87
C LEU A 58 -6.58 -1.26 7.67
N GLU A 59 -6.10 -1.44 6.44
CA GLU A 59 -4.78 -1.01 6.01
C GLU A 59 -4.83 0.44 5.50
N ILE A 60 -4.01 1.31 6.09
CA ILE A 60 -3.80 2.69 5.63
C ILE A 60 -2.61 2.69 4.66
N ASP A 61 -2.77 3.38 3.53
CA ASP A 61 -1.84 3.34 2.39
C ASP A 61 -1.70 1.91 1.83
N VAL A 62 -2.85 1.29 1.53
CA VAL A 62 -2.93 -0.10 1.03
C VAL A 62 -2.15 -0.33 -0.27
N GLY A 63 -1.85 0.74 -1.02
CA GLY A 63 -1.09 0.66 -2.24
C GLY A 63 -1.73 -0.30 -3.24
N THR A 64 -0.93 -1.22 -3.76
CA THR A 64 -1.39 -2.23 -4.72
C THR A 64 -2.02 -3.46 -4.08
N GLY A 65 -2.26 -3.45 -2.75
CA GLY A 65 -2.97 -4.50 -2.02
C GLY A 65 -2.13 -5.71 -1.62
N ARG A 66 -0.79 -5.65 -1.77
CA ARG A 66 0.10 -6.81 -1.50
C ARG A 66 -0.01 -7.31 -0.05
N PHE A 67 -0.05 -6.42 0.95
CA PHE A 67 -0.16 -6.82 2.35
C PHE A 67 -1.60 -7.16 2.74
N THR A 68 -2.59 -6.36 2.34
CA THR A 68 -4.01 -6.66 2.53
C THR A 68 -4.38 -8.06 2.05
N GLU A 69 -4.03 -8.43 0.81
CA GLU A 69 -4.25 -9.77 0.25
C GLU A 69 -3.53 -10.84 1.09
N ALA A 70 -2.26 -10.61 1.41
CA ALA A 70 -1.43 -11.61 2.07
C ALA A 70 -1.75 -11.84 3.56
N LEU A 71 -2.35 -10.86 4.23
CA LEU A 71 -2.72 -10.88 5.66
C LEU A 71 -4.24 -11.04 5.86
N GLY A 72 -5.01 -11.06 4.78
CA GLY A 72 -6.47 -11.15 4.80
C GLY A 72 -7.11 -9.98 5.53
N ILE A 73 -6.63 -8.75 5.32
CA ILE A 73 -7.23 -7.52 5.88
C ILE A 73 -8.51 -7.20 5.08
N GLU A 74 -9.56 -6.75 5.76
CA GLU A 74 -10.89 -6.58 5.14
C GLU A 74 -11.04 -5.29 4.36
N TYR A 75 -10.36 -4.23 4.79
CA TYR A 75 -10.49 -2.91 4.20
C TYR A 75 -9.11 -2.29 3.94
N GLY A 76 -9.00 -1.54 2.84
CA GLY A 76 -7.81 -0.78 2.49
C GLY A 76 -8.18 0.63 2.04
N ALA A 77 -7.36 1.62 2.40
CA ALA A 77 -7.50 3.00 1.94
C ALA A 77 -6.17 3.52 1.39
N ASP A 78 -6.22 4.25 0.27
CA ASP A 78 -5.06 4.88 -0.36
C ASP A 78 -5.51 6.11 -1.15
N ILE A 79 -4.64 7.11 -1.31
CA ILE A 79 -4.92 8.35 -2.04
C ILE A 79 -4.63 8.24 -3.55
N SER A 80 -3.86 7.24 -3.98
CA SER A 80 -3.56 6.99 -5.38
C SER A 80 -4.64 6.12 -6.02
N GLU A 81 -5.36 6.71 -6.97
CA GLU A 81 -6.41 5.99 -7.70
C GLU A 81 -5.86 4.76 -8.46
N LYS A 82 -4.64 4.85 -9.02
CA LYS A 82 -4.06 3.74 -9.78
C LYS A 82 -3.59 2.60 -8.89
N THR A 83 -3.05 2.87 -7.70
CA THR A 83 -2.71 1.82 -6.74
C THR A 83 -3.97 1.11 -6.28
N LEU A 84 -5.04 1.85 -5.94
CA LEU A 84 -6.36 1.29 -5.61
C LEU A 84 -6.95 0.43 -6.75
N LYS A 85 -6.85 0.88 -8.01
CA LYS A 85 -7.24 0.06 -9.16
C LYS A 85 -6.44 -1.23 -9.26
N SER A 86 -5.18 -1.24 -8.81
CA SER A 86 -4.36 -2.44 -8.75
C SER A 86 -4.78 -3.37 -7.62
N ALA A 87 -5.01 -2.82 -6.42
CA ALA A 87 -5.50 -3.58 -5.27
C ALA A 87 -6.83 -4.29 -5.56
N LYS A 88 -7.79 -3.58 -6.17
CA LYS A 88 -9.11 -4.13 -6.54
C LYS A 88 -9.06 -5.29 -7.55
N ARG A 89 -7.96 -5.47 -8.29
CA ARG A 89 -7.81 -6.62 -9.21
C ARG A 89 -7.33 -7.90 -8.51
N ARG A 90 -6.98 -7.82 -7.23
CA ARG A 90 -6.53 -8.96 -6.40
C ARG A 90 -7.67 -9.60 -5.60
N GLU A 91 -8.79 -8.89 -5.43
CA GLU A 91 -10.03 -9.35 -4.79
C GLU A 91 -10.92 -10.10 -5.80
#